data_AF-A0A960XPH8-F1
#
_entry.id   AF-A0A960XPH8-F1
#
_cell.length_a   1.000
_cell.length_b   1.000
_cell.length_c   1.000
_cell.angle_alpha   90.00
_cell.angle_beta   90.00
_cell.angle_gamma   90.00
#
_symmetry.space_group_name_H-M   'P 1'
#
loop_
_entity.id
_entity.type
_entity.pdbx_description
1 polymer ?
#
loop_
_entity_poly.entity_id
_entity_poly.type
_entity_poly.pdbx_seq_one_letter_code
_entity_poly.pdbx_strand_id
1 'polypeptide(L)'
;FLRTPSCRGFQLLNMQDFSGQGEALVGWLDSFYESKGTTEPADFRRYCAPTVPMLRLPSFVFRSSEKPVIKALVRHMGEDDLTNTDLSWKLVTADGTKIDSGTLARTDIRANEVTRLGEFVPDLSSVLVPCGATLTLDVGGFSNSYDIWIYPDEIDPAVPADVVFASEWSDRTKAALEQGGTVVLSAHFLGGAKTAKLAAWFPLYWSVPFFPGQNIETIGLLVDPDHPALAGFPTPPHADWNWFRLAKGAHGFDLTGITPADYRGIAEPVSDFHHNRRLASIFEGRVGNGKLLVCGYDILDPETPEAAALRRSLLDYAASEEFAPAHDFDPATLDGLFSVPELNLPKLPERFDKADLYVNAAAKVPVEGRNMDWAKGLDHILRQADGVDYTVVGDGDWRDAKGSAWHGRKLTVTITPRAGVAGKLSVRFDDWNRNGRTGVVTFEGKSRELGAHTEGEWLEFPVIREDTNDSRLILTAEARTGPNLMITDIAFVPED
;
A
#
# COMPACT_ATOMS: atom_id res chain seq x y z
N PHE A 1 18.56 19.25 4.85
CA PHE A 1 18.85 20.55 4.22
C PHE A 1 19.89 21.37 5.00
N LEU A 2 19.64 21.76 6.25
CA LEU A 2 20.55 22.59 7.07
C LEU A 2 21.95 21.98 7.36
N ARG A 3 22.11 20.67 7.14
CA ARG A 3 23.38 19.96 7.28
C ARG A 3 24.34 20.18 6.10
N THR A 4 23.89 20.80 5.01
CA THR A 4 24.67 21.04 3.80
C THR A 4 25.49 22.33 3.93
N PRO A 5 26.84 22.32 3.81
CA PRO A 5 27.65 23.52 4.01
C PRO A 5 27.33 24.70 3.09
N SER A 6 26.85 24.44 1.87
CA SER A 6 26.43 25.49 0.92
C SER A 6 25.04 26.05 1.19
N CYS A 7 24.25 25.44 2.08
CA CYS A 7 22.93 25.93 2.45
C CYS A 7 23.07 27.11 3.44
N ARG A 8 22.65 28.30 3.03
CA ARG A 8 22.71 29.52 3.87
C ARG A 8 21.42 29.82 4.63
N GLY A 9 20.33 29.15 4.30
CA GLY A 9 19.06 29.30 4.98
C GLY A 9 17.94 28.67 4.17
N PHE A 10 16.72 28.77 4.69
CA PHE A 10 15.48 28.41 4.02
C PHE A 10 14.48 29.54 4.20
N GLN A 11 13.52 29.60 3.28
CA GLN A 11 12.36 30.47 3.39
C GLN A 11 11.14 29.56 3.45
N LEU A 12 10.37 29.67 4.52
CA LEU A 12 9.07 29.03 4.60
C LEU A 12 8.06 29.83 3.79
N LEU A 13 7.06 29.13 3.26
CA LEU A 13 6.01 29.74 2.45
C LEU A 13 5.26 30.82 3.25
N ASN A 14 4.79 30.46 4.44
CA ASN A 14 4.16 31.38 5.38
C ASN A 14 4.19 30.79 6.81
N MET A 15 4.01 31.65 7.82
CA MET A 15 3.86 31.25 9.23
C MET A 15 2.39 30.99 9.61
N GLN A 16 1.46 31.62 8.90
CA GLN A 16 0.01 31.44 9.06
C GLN A 16 -0.55 30.60 7.92
N ASP A 17 -1.70 29.98 8.18
CA ASP A 17 -2.50 29.40 7.11
C ASP A 17 -2.96 30.45 6.10
N PHE A 18 -2.96 30.04 4.84
CA PHE A 18 -3.39 30.88 3.74
C PHE A 18 -4.84 30.60 3.41
N SER A 19 -5.74 31.50 3.80
CA SER A 19 -7.19 31.41 3.57
C SER A 19 -7.63 31.76 2.12
N GLY A 20 -6.68 31.86 1.18
CA GLY A 20 -6.96 32.19 -0.22
C GLY A 20 -7.49 31.00 -1.03
N GLN A 21 -7.07 30.88 -2.29
CA GLN A 21 -7.58 29.93 -3.31
C GLN A 21 -7.61 28.44 -2.87
N GLY A 22 -8.61 28.04 -2.08
CA GLY A 22 -8.81 26.65 -1.66
C GLY A 22 -8.19 26.23 -0.32
N GLU A 23 -7.77 27.20 0.50
CA GLU A 23 -7.11 27.00 1.81
C GLU A 23 -5.78 26.23 1.75
N ALA A 24 -4.71 26.78 2.35
CA ALA A 24 -3.45 26.06 2.52
C ALA A 24 -3.04 26.04 3.99
N LEU A 25 -3.11 24.85 4.60
CA LEU A 25 -2.84 24.58 6.01
C LEU A 25 -1.32 24.52 6.32
N VAL A 26 -0.56 25.50 5.80
CA VAL A 26 0.91 25.50 5.80
C VAL A 26 1.51 26.15 7.05
N GLY A 27 0.72 26.89 7.81
CA GLY A 27 1.18 27.63 8.97
C GLY A 27 1.23 26.76 10.23
N TRP A 28 2.14 27.11 11.13
CA TRP A 28 2.05 26.70 12.54
C TRP A 28 1.10 27.59 13.34
N LEU A 29 0.72 28.75 12.78
CA LEU A 29 -0.45 29.51 13.19
C LEU A 29 -1.60 29.22 12.22
N ASP A 30 -2.82 29.25 12.72
CA ASP A 30 -4.02 29.18 11.88
C ASP A 30 -4.29 30.50 11.13
N SER A 31 -5.42 30.56 10.41
CA SER A 31 -5.83 31.76 9.65
C SER A 31 -6.14 32.98 10.53
N PHE A 32 -6.31 32.80 11.84
CA PHE A 32 -6.57 33.85 12.83
C PHE A 32 -5.33 34.23 13.65
N TYR A 33 -4.15 33.72 13.27
CA TYR A 33 -2.88 33.85 14.00
C TYR A 33 -2.87 33.15 15.36
N GLU A 34 -3.78 32.22 15.60
CA GLU A 34 -3.80 31.40 16.81
C GLU A 34 -2.84 30.21 16.65
N SER A 35 -2.20 29.80 17.75
CA SER A 35 -1.30 28.64 17.73
C SER A 35 -2.11 27.37 17.47
N LYS A 36 -1.63 26.54 16.55
CA LYS A 36 -2.20 25.21 16.32
C LYS A 36 -1.77 24.18 17.37
N GLY A 37 -0.87 24.55 18.29
CA GLY A 37 -0.27 23.62 19.24
C GLY A 37 0.68 22.61 18.61
N THR A 38 1.12 22.83 17.35
CA THR A 38 2.03 21.92 16.63
C THR A 38 3.51 22.19 16.91
N THR A 39 3.85 23.38 17.42
CA THR A 39 5.22 23.74 17.80
C THR A 39 5.22 24.87 18.82
N GLU A 40 6.11 24.78 19.82
CA GLU A 40 6.35 25.87 20.76
C GLU A 40 7.61 26.69 20.36
N PRO A 41 7.75 27.95 20.79
CA PRO A 41 8.95 28.76 20.51
C PRO A 41 10.26 28.08 20.93
N ALA A 42 10.24 27.29 22.00
CA ALA A 42 11.39 26.53 22.45
C ALA A 42 11.79 25.43 21.45
N ASP A 43 10.82 24.74 20.85
CA ASP A 43 11.06 23.71 19.83
C ASP A 43 11.54 24.34 18.54
N PHE A 44 10.94 25.46 18.15
CA PHE A 44 11.37 26.26 17.00
C PHE A 44 12.86 26.60 17.08
N ARG A 45 13.32 27.03 18.27
CA ARG A 45 14.73 27.35 18.50
C ARG A 45 15.66 26.13 18.35
N ARG A 46 15.20 24.89 18.58
CA ARG A 46 16.04 23.69 18.40
C ARG A 46 16.51 23.49 16.96
N TYR A 47 15.81 24.06 15.98
CA TYR A 47 16.20 23.98 14.56
C TYR A 47 16.45 25.33 13.87
N CYS A 48 16.13 26.46 14.53
CA CYS A 48 16.32 27.81 13.99
C CYS A 48 17.17 28.77 14.86
N ALA A 49 17.75 28.32 15.97
CA ALA A 49 18.68 29.15 16.76
C ALA A 49 19.99 29.48 15.99
N PRO A 50 20.80 30.45 16.48
CA PRO A 50 22.14 30.69 15.95
C PRO A 50 23.04 29.45 16.00
N THR A 51 22.88 28.61 17.02
CA THR A 51 23.59 27.33 17.16
C THR A 51 22.57 26.20 17.18
N VAL A 52 22.66 25.29 16.22
CA VAL A 52 21.74 24.17 16.06
C VAL A 52 22.54 22.87 16.07
N PRO A 53 22.51 22.11 17.17
CA PRO A 53 22.97 20.73 17.22
C PRO A 53 22.16 19.88 16.24
N MET A 54 22.82 18.95 15.55
CA MET A 54 22.18 18.08 14.58
C MET A 54 22.76 16.68 14.64
N LEU A 55 21.89 15.67 14.51
CA LEU A 55 22.30 14.28 14.34
C LEU A 55 22.02 13.81 12.93
N ARG A 56 22.88 12.95 12.39
CA ARG A 56 22.59 12.12 11.21
C ARG A 56 22.46 10.68 11.68
N LEU A 57 21.24 10.18 11.66
CA LEU A 57 20.92 8.81 11.97
C LEU A 57 20.80 7.99 10.67
N PRO A 58 21.17 6.70 10.69
CA PRO A 58 20.94 5.81 9.55
C PRO A 58 19.46 5.39 9.41
N SER A 59 18.71 5.43 10.51
CA SER A 59 17.29 5.11 10.61
C SER A 59 16.68 5.89 11.80
N PHE A 60 15.36 5.86 11.94
CA PHE A 60 14.65 6.27 13.15
C PHE A 60 14.02 5.07 13.88
N VAL A 61 14.13 3.88 13.29
CA VAL A 61 13.66 2.63 13.86
C VAL A 61 14.82 1.64 13.90
N PHE A 62 15.03 1.00 15.03
CA PHE A 62 16.15 0.09 15.30
C PHE A 62 15.69 -1.18 16.03
N ARG A 63 16.41 -2.27 15.84
CA ARG A 63 16.40 -3.41 16.77
C ARG A 63 17.37 -3.20 17.93
N SER A 64 17.14 -3.86 19.05
CA SER A 64 18.00 -3.82 20.25
C SER A 64 19.43 -4.31 20.01
N SER A 65 19.65 -5.20 19.04
CA SER A 65 20.98 -5.69 18.67
C SER A 65 21.74 -4.75 17.71
N GLU A 66 21.04 -3.79 17.10
CA GLU A 66 21.67 -2.89 16.14
C GLU A 66 22.66 -1.94 16.82
N LYS A 67 23.71 -1.59 16.08
CA LYS A 67 24.78 -0.68 16.52
C LYS A 67 24.83 0.53 15.60
N PRO A 68 23.86 1.47 15.69
CA PRO A 68 23.77 2.56 14.75
C PRO A 68 24.92 3.54 14.94
N VAL A 69 25.69 3.79 13.88
CA VAL A 69 26.71 4.84 13.88
C VAL A 69 26.04 6.20 13.64
N ILE A 70 25.94 7.00 14.70
CA ILE A 70 25.28 8.30 14.67
C ILE A 70 26.32 9.40 14.53
N LYS A 71 26.12 10.30 13.57
CA LYS A 71 27.07 11.40 13.31
C LYS A 71 26.54 12.70 13.92
N ALA A 72 27.35 13.32 14.77
CA ALA A 72 27.04 14.61 15.38
C ALA A 72 27.61 15.75 14.54
N LEU A 73 26.79 16.76 14.31
CA LEU A 73 27.16 18.00 13.65
C LEU A 73 26.55 19.18 14.41
N VAL A 74 27.09 20.36 14.17
CA VAL A 74 26.50 21.62 14.62
C VAL A 74 26.50 22.60 13.46
N ARG A 75 25.39 23.30 13.28
CA ARG A 75 25.32 24.48 12.43
C ARG A 75 25.44 25.68 13.34
N HIS A 76 26.51 26.45 13.20
CA HIS A 76 26.74 27.64 13.99
C HIS A 76 26.80 28.87 13.08
N MET A 77 25.81 29.75 13.24
CA MET A 77 25.66 31.02 12.53
C MET A 77 25.62 32.18 13.54
N GLY A 78 26.29 32.01 14.68
CA GLY A 78 26.51 33.09 15.65
C GLY A 78 27.62 34.04 15.19
N GLU A 79 27.80 35.12 15.94
CA GLU A 79 28.80 36.16 15.64
C GLU A 79 30.24 35.70 15.98
N ASP A 80 30.40 34.97 17.09
CA ASP A 80 31.70 34.57 17.63
C ASP A 80 31.91 33.06 17.60
N ASP A 81 33.17 32.62 17.47
CA ASP A 81 33.55 31.20 17.61
C ASP A 81 33.27 30.67 19.03
N LEU A 82 32.80 29.41 19.12
CA LEU A 82 32.69 28.69 20.39
C LEU A 82 33.96 27.88 20.63
N THR A 83 34.70 28.17 21.71
CA THR A 83 35.99 27.54 22.00
C THR A 83 35.86 26.41 23.02
N ASN A 84 36.59 25.31 22.80
CA ASN A 84 36.67 24.15 23.70
C ASN A 84 35.29 23.66 24.21
N THR A 85 34.33 23.53 23.27
CA THR A 85 32.91 23.35 23.59
C THR A 85 32.62 21.94 24.12
N ASP A 86 31.83 21.84 25.19
CA ASP A 86 31.35 20.57 25.75
C ASP A 86 30.27 19.93 24.86
N LEU A 87 30.42 18.62 24.64
CA LEU A 87 29.56 17.83 23.76
C LEU A 87 29.09 16.57 24.48
N SER A 88 27.78 16.40 24.63
CA SER A 88 27.20 15.23 25.26
C SER A 88 25.94 14.76 24.56
N TRP A 89 25.60 13.49 24.74
CA TRP A 89 24.36 12.94 24.23
C TRP A 89 23.74 12.00 25.25
N LYS A 90 22.42 11.85 25.17
CA LYS A 90 21.65 10.92 26.00
C LYS A 90 20.52 10.32 25.19
N LEU A 91 20.20 9.07 25.49
CA LEU A 91 19.07 8.34 24.95
C LEU A 91 18.19 7.88 26.11
N VAL A 92 16.95 8.37 26.12
CA VAL A 92 16.03 8.19 27.25
C VAL A 92 14.65 7.86 26.69
N THR A 93 13.96 6.88 27.27
CA THR A 93 12.57 6.53 26.95
C THR A 93 11.60 7.61 27.42
N ALA A 94 10.35 7.56 26.95
CA ALA A 94 9.30 8.51 27.33
C ALA A 94 9.02 8.58 28.85
N ASP A 95 9.19 7.46 29.57
CA ASP A 95 9.02 7.39 31.03
C ASP A 95 10.24 7.92 31.83
N GLY A 96 11.29 8.38 31.14
CA GLY A 96 12.52 8.89 31.74
C GLY A 96 13.58 7.83 32.02
N THR A 97 13.35 6.56 31.65
CA THR A 97 14.35 5.50 31.79
C THR A 97 15.54 5.74 30.85
N LYS A 98 16.74 5.78 31.42
CA LYS A 98 17.97 5.98 30.63
C LYS A 98 18.35 4.66 29.94
N ILE A 99 18.45 4.69 28.61
CA ILE A 99 18.98 3.59 27.81
C ILE A 99 20.51 3.70 27.76
N ASP A 100 21.03 4.85 27.31
CA ASP A 100 22.47 5.10 27.20
C ASP A 100 22.79 6.60 27.18
N SER A 101 24.05 6.95 27.38
CA SER A 101 24.54 8.34 27.35
C SER A 101 26.05 8.39 27.16
N GLY A 102 26.56 9.46 26.57
CA GLY A 102 28.01 9.63 26.42
C GLY A 102 28.43 11.06 26.14
N THR A 103 29.75 11.23 25.98
CA THR A 103 30.38 12.51 25.64
C THR A 103 31.23 12.37 24.38
N LEU A 104 31.37 13.45 23.62
CA LEU A 104 32.29 13.54 22.50
C LEU A 104 33.50 14.42 22.87
N ALA A 105 34.58 14.34 22.10
CA ALA A 105 35.76 15.16 22.33
C ALA A 105 35.43 16.65 22.15
N ARG A 106 35.84 17.47 23.12
CA ARG A 106 35.67 18.93 23.05
C ARG A 106 36.29 19.48 21.76
N THR A 107 35.60 20.43 21.15
CA THR A 107 35.94 20.93 19.81
C THR A 107 35.67 22.43 19.73
N ASP A 108 36.53 23.15 18.99
CA ASP A 108 36.27 24.54 18.60
C ASP A 108 35.27 24.57 17.43
N ILE A 109 34.22 25.38 17.55
CA ILE A 109 33.14 25.51 16.56
C ILE A 109 33.22 26.93 16.00
N ARG A 110 33.56 27.03 14.72
CA ARG A 110 33.68 28.33 14.04
C ARG A 110 32.33 28.94 13.71
N ALA A 111 32.26 30.26 13.77
CA ALA A 111 31.14 31.03 13.29
C ALA A 111 30.90 30.83 11.79
N ASN A 112 29.63 30.88 11.38
CA ASN A 112 29.16 30.79 9.99
C ASN A 112 29.47 29.48 9.25
N GLU A 113 29.65 28.38 9.99
CA GLU A 113 30.01 27.07 9.46
C GLU A 113 29.08 25.94 9.94
N VAL A 114 29.18 24.81 9.24
CA VAL A 114 28.65 23.52 9.71
C VAL A 114 29.84 22.65 10.11
N THR A 115 30.00 22.42 11.40
CA THR A 115 31.13 21.67 11.97
C THR A 115 30.73 20.23 12.24
N ARG A 116 31.62 19.28 11.90
CA ARG A 116 31.47 17.88 12.30
C ARG A 116 32.03 17.71 13.70
N LEU A 117 31.24 17.10 14.59
CA LEU A 117 31.56 16.96 16.01
C LEU A 117 32.07 15.55 16.37
N GLY A 118 31.94 14.60 15.45
CA GLY A 118 32.32 13.20 15.66
C GLY A 118 31.16 12.25 15.42
N GLU A 119 31.38 11.00 15.84
CA GLU A 119 30.41 9.92 15.73
C GLU A 119 30.35 9.16 17.06
N PHE A 120 29.20 8.57 17.37
CA PHE A 120 29.01 7.69 18.52
C PHE A 120 28.06 6.55 18.17
N VAL A 121 28.08 5.50 18.99
CA VAL A 121 27.23 4.31 18.83
C VAL A 121 26.54 4.07 20.17
N PRO A 122 25.23 4.35 20.29
CA PRO A 122 24.49 4.01 21.50
C PRO A 122 24.34 2.48 21.63
N ASP A 123 24.40 1.98 22.86
CA ASP A 123 24.06 0.60 23.18
C ASP A 123 22.53 0.46 23.39
N LEU A 124 21.89 -0.33 22.55
CA LEU A 124 20.44 -0.57 22.57
C LEU A 124 20.08 -1.90 23.24
N SER A 125 21.06 -2.68 23.69
CA SER A 125 20.87 -4.07 24.14
C SER A 125 20.08 -4.20 25.45
N SER A 126 19.91 -3.10 26.19
CA SER A 126 19.09 -3.04 27.40
C SER A 126 17.58 -2.96 27.10
N VAL A 127 17.19 -2.70 25.85
CA VAL A 127 15.78 -2.62 25.44
C VAL A 127 15.24 -4.02 25.19
N LEU A 128 14.35 -4.48 26.07
CA LEU A 128 13.75 -5.83 26.02
C LEU A 128 12.28 -5.83 25.59
N VAL A 129 11.66 -4.65 25.50
CA VAL A 129 10.28 -4.45 25.06
C VAL A 129 10.23 -3.28 24.07
N PRO A 130 9.28 -3.26 23.13
CA PRO A 130 9.12 -2.12 22.22
C PRO A 130 9.04 -0.79 22.98
N CYS A 131 9.80 0.23 22.56
CA CYS A 131 9.76 1.55 23.17
C CYS A 131 10.05 2.69 22.18
N GLY A 132 9.42 3.84 22.42
CA GLY A 132 9.87 5.12 21.88
C GLY A 132 10.88 5.78 22.84
N ALA A 133 11.93 6.37 22.27
CA ALA A 133 12.99 7.04 23.02
C ALA A 133 13.45 8.33 22.33
N THR A 134 13.83 9.32 23.12
CA THR A 134 14.33 10.60 22.65
C THR A 134 15.85 10.63 22.75
N LEU A 135 16.51 10.73 21.60
CA LEU A 135 17.95 10.94 21.48
C LEU A 135 18.25 12.44 21.47
N THR A 136 18.94 12.92 22.50
CA THR A 136 19.31 14.33 22.65
C THR A 136 20.81 14.53 22.44
N LEU A 137 21.19 15.55 21.66
CA LEU A 137 22.55 16.06 21.54
C LEU A 137 22.63 17.45 22.17
N ASP A 138 23.59 17.63 23.09
CA ASP A 138 23.92 18.88 23.76
C ASP A 138 25.31 19.37 23.30
N VAL A 139 25.38 20.65 22.94
CA VAL A 139 26.57 21.34 22.42
C VAL A 139 26.66 22.70 23.09
N GLY A 140 27.51 22.85 24.10
CA GLY A 140 27.74 24.14 24.77
C GLY A 140 26.48 24.81 25.33
N GLY A 141 25.51 24.04 25.81
CA GLY A 141 24.22 24.54 26.32
C GLY A 141 23.13 24.72 25.26
N PHE A 142 23.40 24.40 24.00
CA PHE A 142 22.39 24.27 22.96
C PHE A 142 22.04 22.80 22.78
N SER A 143 20.75 22.47 22.69
CA SER A 143 20.30 21.09 22.56
C SER A 143 19.36 20.89 21.38
N ASN A 144 19.42 19.72 20.76
CA ASN A 144 18.41 19.25 19.82
C ASN A 144 18.12 17.76 20.06
N SER A 145 16.91 17.32 19.72
CA SER A 145 16.45 15.97 20.00
C SER A 145 15.75 15.33 18.81
N TYR A 146 15.74 14.00 18.79
CA TYR A 146 15.11 13.18 17.77
C TYR A 146 14.43 12.00 18.45
N ASP A 147 13.18 11.75 18.13
CA ASP A 147 12.50 10.55 18.58
C ASP A 147 12.90 9.36 17.69
N ILE A 148 13.19 8.24 18.34
CA ILE A 148 13.55 6.98 17.72
C ILE A 148 12.76 5.85 18.36
N TRP A 149 12.53 4.77 17.62
CA TRP A 149 11.84 3.58 18.10
C TRP A 149 12.82 2.42 18.12
N ILE A 150 12.78 1.68 19.23
CA ILE A 150 13.66 0.54 19.46
C ILE A 150 12.76 -0.66 19.79
N TYR A 151 12.99 -1.75 19.08
CA TYR A 151 12.25 -2.99 19.22
C TYR A 151 13.19 -4.12 19.62
N PRO A 152 12.77 -5.07 20.48
CA PRO A 152 13.58 -6.25 20.74
C PRO A 152 13.75 -7.08 19.45
N ASP A 153 14.87 -7.78 19.35
CA ASP A 153 15.15 -8.64 18.18
C ASP A 153 14.17 -9.81 18.06
N GLU A 154 13.75 -10.36 19.19
CA GLU A 154 12.81 -11.47 19.25
C GLU A 154 11.44 -10.96 19.72
N ILE A 155 10.45 -11.04 18.83
CA ILE A 155 9.04 -10.78 19.12
C ILE A 155 8.28 -12.05 18.78
N ASP A 156 7.52 -12.59 19.74
CA ASP A 156 6.83 -13.87 19.59
C ASP A 156 5.80 -13.83 18.42
N PRO A 157 6.01 -14.59 17.34
CA PRO A 157 5.08 -14.60 16.22
C PRO A 157 3.84 -15.49 16.45
N ALA A 158 3.77 -16.23 17.55
CA ALA A 158 2.71 -17.20 17.81
C ALA A 158 1.33 -16.53 17.90
N VAL A 159 0.34 -17.11 17.24
CA VAL A 159 -1.06 -16.68 17.38
C VAL A 159 -1.64 -17.35 18.63
N PRO A 160 -2.26 -16.60 19.57
CA PRO A 160 -2.92 -17.18 20.73
C PRO A 160 -4.00 -18.20 20.31
N ALA A 161 -4.19 -19.27 21.10
CA ALA A 161 -5.03 -20.41 20.72
C ALA A 161 -6.49 -20.04 20.41
N ASP A 162 -7.04 -19.05 21.12
CA ASP A 162 -8.42 -18.60 20.99
C ASP A 162 -8.61 -17.46 19.97
N VAL A 163 -7.55 -17.12 19.22
CA VAL A 163 -7.56 -16.06 18.21
C VAL A 163 -7.33 -16.65 16.83
N VAL A 164 -8.16 -16.27 15.87
CA VAL A 164 -7.95 -16.57 14.45
C VAL A 164 -7.27 -15.38 13.80
N PHE A 165 -6.03 -15.57 13.37
CA PHE A 165 -5.34 -14.59 12.52
C PHE A 165 -5.65 -14.88 11.04
N ALA A 166 -6.11 -13.87 10.31
CA ALA A 166 -6.45 -13.97 8.89
C ALA A 166 -5.83 -12.81 8.09
N SER A 167 -5.53 -13.06 6.82
CA SER A 167 -5.09 -12.04 5.85
C SER A 167 -6.07 -11.87 4.69
N GLU A 168 -7.22 -12.53 4.76
CA GLU A 168 -8.24 -12.57 3.71
C GLU A 168 -9.63 -12.52 4.31
N TRP A 169 -10.55 -11.82 3.64
CA TRP A 169 -11.98 -11.84 3.97
C TRP A 169 -12.70 -13.04 3.32
N SER A 170 -12.23 -14.24 3.66
CA SER A 170 -12.67 -15.53 3.08
C SER A 170 -13.85 -16.15 3.85
N ASP A 171 -14.46 -17.19 3.28
CA ASP A 171 -15.50 -17.99 3.95
C ASP A 171 -15.03 -18.59 5.28
N ARG A 172 -13.73 -18.92 5.39
CA ARG A 172 -13.13 -19.39 6.65
C ARG A 172 -13.16 -18.30 7.72
N THR A 173 -12.81 -17.07 7.35
CA THR A 173 -12.81 -15.91 8.26
C THR A 173 -14.23 -15.61 8.74
N LYS A 174 -15.20 -15.63 7.81
CA LYS A 174 -16.62 -15.40 8.12
C LYS A 174 -17.19 -16.50 9.02
N ALA A 175 -16.91 -17.77 8.72
CA ALA A 175 -17.36 -18.90 9.52
C ALA A 175 -16.81 -18.87 10.96
N ALA A 176 -15.58 -18.41 11.17
CA ALA A 176 -15.01 -18.23 12.50
C ALA A 176 -15.81 -17.19 13.31
N LEU A 177 -16.19 -16.07 12.69
CA LEU A 177 -17.02 -15.03 13.33
C LEU A 177 -18.43 -15.52 13.64
N GLU A 178 -19.07 -16.24 12.70
CA GLU A 178 -20.41 -16.81 12.90
C GLU A 178 -20.47 -17.79 14.10
N GLN A 179 -19.39 -18.54 14.32
CA GLN A 179 -19.23 -19.48 15.43
C GLN A 179 -18.87 -18.80 16.77
N GLY A 180 -18.76 -17.48 16.80
CA GLY A 180 -18.42 -16.73 18.00
C GLY A 180 -16.93 -16.54 18.26
N GLY A 181 -16.09 -16.82 17.27
CA GLY A 181 -14.64 -16.67 17.37
C GLY A 181 -14.17 -15.23 17.38
N THR A 182 -12.94 -15.05 17.87
CA THR A 182 -12.18 -13.80 17.82
C THR A 182 -11.28 -13.81 16.60
N VAL A 183 -11.38 -12.80 15.73
CA VAL A 183 -10.58 -12.67 14.51
C VAL A 183 -9.74 -11.41 14.54
N VAL A 184 -8.44 -11.54 14.26
CA VAL A 184 -7.56 -10.43 13.88
C VAL A 184 -7.29 -10.51 12.38
N LEU A 185 -7.73 -9.50 11.64
CA LEU A 185 -7.64 -9.43 10.18
C LEU A 185 -6.55 -8.44 9.75
N SER A 186 -5.49 -8.95 9.14
CA SER A 186 -4.56 -8.14 8.35
C SER A 186 -5.22 -7.83 7.00
N ALA A 187 -5.69 -6.59 6.86
CA ALA A 187 -6.54 -6.12 5.78
C ALA A 187 -5.85 -5.16 4.80
N HIS A 188 -4.52 -5.01 4.87
CA HIS A 188 -3.78 -4.06 4.02
C HIS A 188 -3.92 -4.29 2.51
N PHE A 189 -4.28 -5.50 2.06
CA PHE A 189 -4.61 -5.79 0.66
C PHE A 189 -6.11 -5.81 0.36
N LEU A 190 -6.97 -5.47 1.32
CA LEU A 190 -8.43 -5.52 1.19
C LEU A 190 -9.02 -4.14 0.90
N GLY A 191 -10.26 -4.15 0.39
CA GLY A 191 -10.98 -2.95 -0.04
C GLY A 191 -10.56 -2.42 -1.41
N GLY A 192 -11.51 -1.79 -2.10
CA GLY A 192 -11.29 -1.15 -3.40
C GLY A 192 -11.17 0.36 -3.29
N ALA A 193 -10.89 1.03 -4.42
CA ALA A 193 -10.75 2.50 -4.47
C ALA A 193 -11.93 3.31 -3.90
N LYS A 194 -13.11 2.70 -3.77
CA LYS A 194 -14.31 3.30 -3.15
C LYS A 194 -14.40 3.09 -1.64
N THR A 195 -13.86 2.00 -1.12
CA THR A 195 -14.04 1.55 0.27
C THR A 195 -12.77 1.61 1.09
N ALA A 196 -11.61 1.78 0.45
CA ALA A 196 -10.31 1.95 1.06
C ALA A 196 -9.55 3.13 0.42
N LYS A 197 -8.81 3.86 1.24
CA LYS A 197 -7.91 4.96 0.85
C LYS A 197 -6.54 4.72 1.45
N LEU A 198 -5.50 5.27 0.83
CA LEU A 198 -4.15 5.13 1.36
C LEU A 198 -4.04 5.77 2.75
N ALA A 199 -3.65 4.98 3.75
CA ALA A 199 -3.22 5.44 5.05
C ALA A 199 -1.76 5.91 4.94
N ALA A 200 -1.56 7.01 4.22
CA ALA A 200 -0.24 7.52 3.89
C ALA A 200 0.44 8.16 5.09
N TRP A 201 1.76 7.98 5.19
CA TRP A 201 2.58 8.67 6.19
C TRP A 201 2.77 10.14 5.82
N PHE A 202 3.01 10.42 4.54
CA PHE A 202 3.07 11.79 4.05
C PHE A 202 1.65 12.35 3.87
N PRO A 203 1.39 13.56 4.38
CA PRO A 203 0.11 14.21 4.14
C PRO A 203 -0.03 14.55 2.66
N LEU A 204 -1.27 14.76 2.24
CA LEU A 204 -1.63 15.39 0.99
C LEU A 204 -0.72 16.60 0.69
N TYR A 205 -0.13 16.62 -0.51
CA TYR A 205 0.57 17.81 -0.98
C TYR A 205 -0.44 18.86 -1.45
N TRP A 206 -0.60 19.92 -0.65
CA TRP A 206 -1.36 21.14 -0.93
C TRP A 206 -2.87 20.93 -1.16
N SER A 207 -3.30 20.24 -2.23
CA SER A 207 -4.70 19.88 -2.47
C SER A 207 -4.86 18.84 -3.60
N VAL A 208 -5.76 17.86 -3.44
CA VAL A 208 -6.07 16.85 -4.48
C VAL A 208 -6.47 17.47 -5.83
N PRO A 209 -7.36 18.49 -5.88
CA PRO A 209 -7.88 19.00 -7.17
C PRO A 209 -6.82 19.65 -8.08
N PHE A 210 -5.71 20.12 -7.53
CA PHE A 210 -4.67 20.83 -8.27
C PHE A 210 -3.53 19.94 -8.77
N PHE A 211 -3.46 18.68 -8.31
CA PHE A 211 -2.41 17.72 -8.69
C PHE A 211 -3.02 16.41 -9.23
N PRO A 212 -3.52 16.41 -10.49
CA PRO A 212 -4.05 15.20 -11.12
C PRO A 212 -3.02 14.06 -11.12
N GLY A 213 -3.41 12.89 -10.63
CA GLY A 213 -2.51 11.72 -10.49
C GLY A 213 -1.94 11.51 -9.08
N GLN A 214 -2.26 12.40 -8.13
CA GLN A 214 -1.98 12.17 -6.72
C GLN A 214 -3.00 11.18 -6.13
N ASN A 215 -2.50 10.10 -5.53
CA ASN A 215 -3.33 9.03 -4.95
C ASN A 215 -3.47 9.12 -3.41
N ILE A 216 -2.92 10.18 -2.81
CA ILE A 216 -3.02 10.45 -1.38
C ILE A 216 -4.22 11.36 -1.17
N GLU A 217 -5.20 10.89 -0.41
CA GLU A 217 -6.42 11.64 -0.03
C GLU A 217 -6.49 11.87 1.50
N THR A 218 -5.37 11.71 2.19
CA THR A 218 -5.25 11.81 3.66
C THR A 218 -4.25 12.89 4.05
N ILE A 219 -4.53 13.61 5.13
CA ILE A 219 -3.72 14.75 5.62
C ILE A 219 -2.95 14.43 6.90
N GLY A 220 -3.05 13.21 7.40
CA GLY A 220 -2.37 12.74 8.60
C GLY A 220 -2.98 11.46 9.15
N LEU A 221 -2.59 11.10 10.37
CA LEU A 221 -3.10 9.97 11.12
C LEU A 221 -3.42 10.46 12.53
N LEU A 222 -4.63 10.20 13.01
CA LEU A 222 -5.00 10.32 14.42
C LEU A 222 -4.90 8.93 15.05
N VAL A 223 -4.25 8.81 16.19
CA VAL A 223 -4.07 7.54 16.90
C VAL A 223 -4.56 7.72 18.33
N ASP A 224 -5.20 6.70 18.89
CA ASP A 224 -5.45 6.60 20.32
C ASP A 224 -4.31 5.79 20.98
N PRO A 225 -3.25 6.46 21.49
CA PRO A 225 -2.07 5.78 22.01
C PRO A 225 -2.33 5.03 23.31
N ASP A 226 -3.42 5.36 24.01
CA ASP A 226 -3.79 4.75 25.29
C ASP A 226 -4.70 3.52 25.10
N HIS A 227 -5.11 3.23 23.86
CA HIS A 227 -5.93 2.07 23.56
C HIS A 227 -5.17 0.75 23.86
N PRO A 228 -5.75 -0.24 24.56
CA PRO A 228 -5.05 -1.48 24.93
C PRO A 228 -4.45 -2.24 23.75
N ALA A 229 -5.07 -2.13 22.56
CA ALA A 229 -4.55 -2.65 21.29
C ALA A 229 -3.12 -2.20 20.94
N LEU A 230 -2.67 -1.04 21.44
CA LEU A 230 -1.36 -0.45 21.18
C LEU A 230 -0.42 -0.52 22.40
N ALA A 231 -0.79 -1.23 23.47
CA ALA A 231 0.05 -1.33 24.68
C ALA A 231 1.45 -1.92 24.42
N GLY A 232 1.56 -2.82 23.43
CA GLY A 232 2.85 -3.37 22.94
C GLY A 232 3.46 -2.61 21.77
N PHE A 233 2.87 -1.47 21.36
CA PHE A 233 3.29 -0.65 20.24
C PHE A 233 3.30 0.85 20.61
N PRO A 234 4.28 1.32 21.42
CA PRO A 234 4.32 2.71 21.86
C PRO A 234 4.38 3.70 20.70
N THR A 235 3.43 4.63 20.68
CA THR A 235 3.27 5.60 19.60
C THR A 235 2.69 6.91 20.14
N PRO A 236 3.02 8.08 19.57
CA PRO A 236 2.29 9.31 19.86
C PRO A 236 0.87 9.26 19.25
N PRO A 237 -0.01 10.24 19.56
CA PRO A 237 -1.37 10.33 19.01
C PRO A 237 -1.43 10.72 17.51
N HIS A 238 -0.30 10.63 16.80
CA HIS A 238 -0.16 10.94 15.39
C HIS A 238 0.86 10.00 14.72
N ALA A 239 0.93 10.01 13.38
CA ALA A 239 1.95 9.27 12.66
C ALA A 239 3.35 9.84 12.91
N ASP A 240 4.24 9.00 13.44
CA ASP A 240 5.67 9.26 13.57
C ASP A 240 6.48 8.15 12.86
N TRP A 241 7.81 8.10 13.04
CA TRP A 241 8.69 7.26 12.23
C TRP A 241 8.44 5.75 12.36
N ASN A 242 7.86 5.27 13.47
CA ASN A 242 7.40 3.88 13.62
C ASN A 242 6.31 3.51 12.60
N TRP A 243 5.53 4.47 12.12
CA TRP A 243 4.52 4.23 11.09
C TRP A 243 5.07 4.32 9.66
N PHE A 244 6.29 4.85 9.46
CA PHE A 244 6.79 5.19 8.13
C PHE A 244 6.88 3.98 7.17
N ARG A 245 7.39 2.84 7.65
CA ARG A 245 7.44 1.62 6.83
C ARG A 245 6.08 0.95 6.74
N LEU A 246 5.32 0.92 7.84
CA LEU A 246 3.97 0.33 7.88
C LEU A 246 3.00 0.99 6.91
N ALA A 247 3.09 2.31 6.74
CA ALA A 247 2.22 3.07 5.85
C ALA A 247 2.44 2.76 4.35
N LYS A 248 3.48 2.01 3.98
CA LYS A 248 3.73 1.64 2.58
C LYS A 248 2.68 0.64 2.11
N GLY A 249 1.72 1.14 1.31
CA GLY A 249 0.61 0.33 0.82
C GLY A 249 -0.47 0.07 1.88
N ALA A 250 -0.46 0.80 2.99
CA ALA A 250 -1.50 0.67 4.01
C ALA A 250 -2.82 1.30 3.59
N HIS A 251 -3.91 0.74 4.10
CA HIS A 251 -5.27 1.19 3.84
C HIS A 251 -5.96 1.72 5.10
N GLY A 252 -6.69 2.82 4.94
CA GLY A 252 -7.78 3.24 5.81
C GLY A 252 -9.11 2.93 5.14
N PHE A 253 -10.00 2.27 5.85
CA PHE A 253 -11.32 1.87 5.36
C PHE A 253 -12.33 2.98 5.59
N ASP A 254 -13.17 3.26 4.58
CA ASP A 254 -14.23 4.25 4.67
C ASP A 254 -15.41 3.69 5.47
N LEU A 255 -15.49 4.09 6.73
CA LEU A 255 -16.55 3.72 7.67
C LEU A 255 -17.73 4.70 7.64
N THR A 256 -17.74 5.64 6.69
CA THR A 256 -18.81 6.62 6.54
C THR A 256 -20.14 5.92 6.23
N GLY A 257 -21.16 6.19 7.04
CA GLY A 257 -22.50 5.62 6.85
C GLY A 257 -22.68 4.19 7.37
N ILE A 258 -21.62 3.53 7.83
CA ILE A 258 -21.67 2.17 8.42
C ILE A 258 -21.35 2.15 9.92
N THR A 259 -21.02 3.31 10.49
CA THR A 259 -20.74 3.53 11.92
C THR A 259 -21.46 4.78 12.43
N PRO A 260 -21.85 4.83 13.73
CA PRO A 260 -22.49 6.00 14.33
C PRO A 260 -21.52 7.18 14.51
N ALA A 261 -22.02 8.40 14.73
CA ALA A 261 -21.22 9.64 14.74
C ALA A 261 -20.04 9.64 15.76
N ASP A 262 -20.22 8.94 16.86
CA ASP A 262 -19.33 8.80 18.00
C ASP A 262 -18.37 7.61 17.92
N TYR A 263 -18.50 6.75 16.90
CA TYR A 263 -17.53 5.69 16.65
C TYR A 263 -16.13 6.28 16.39
N ARG A 264 -15.10 5.68 16.99
CA ARG A 264 -13.70 6.03 16.78
C ARG A 264 -12.91 4.76 16.47
N GLY A 265 -12.11 4.82 15.42
CA GLY A 265 -11.06 3.83 15.21
C GLY A 265 -9.92 4.00 16.22
N ILE A 266 -9.09 2.96 16.32
CA ILE A 266 -7.86 2.97 17.12
C ILE A 266 -6.77 3.78 16.40
N ALA A 267 -6.76 3.69 15.07
CA ALA A 267 -5.94 4.52 14.19
C ALA A 267 -6.81 5.00 13.01
N GLU A 268 -6.90 6.31 12.83
CA GLU A 268 -7.81 6.99 11.92
C GLU A 268 -7.03 7.90 10.95
N PRO A 269 -6.78 7.44 9.71
CA PRO A 269 -6.24 8.32 8.68
C PRO A 269 -7.17 9.52 8.50
N VAL A 270 -6.63 10.73 8.62
CA VAL A 270 -7.45 11.94 8.54
C VAL A 270 -7.74 12.20 7.07
N SER A 271 -9.00 12.03 6.66
CA SER A 271 -9.44 12.32 5.29
C SER A 271 -9.18 13.79 4.97
N ASP A 272 -8.82 14.06 3.71
CA ASP A 272 -8.86 15.41 3.18
C ASP A 272 -10.27 16.02 3.35
N PHE A 273 -10.29 17.31 3.67
CA PHE A 273 -11.50 18.04 4.05
C PHE A 273 -12.50 18.20 2.89
N HIS A 274 -12.06 18.08 1.62
CA HIS A 274 -12.98 18.06 0.47
C HIS A 274 -13.85 16.80 0.43
N HIS A 275 -13.40 15.72 1.06
CA HIS A 275 -14.11 14.44 1.10
C HIS A 275 -14.77 14.16 2.44
N ASN A 276 -14.12 14.57 3.54
CA ASN A 276 -14.62 14.43 4.91
C ASN A 276 -15.14 13.02 5.26
N ARG A 277 -14.37 12.00 4.86
CA ARG A 277 -14.69 10.59 5.15
C ARG A 277 -14.23 10.23 6.56
N ARG A 278 -14.99 9.35 7.23
CA ARG A 278 -14.49 8.65 8.41
C ARG A 278 -13.65 7.47 7.95
N LEU A 279 -12.33 7.62 7.97
CA LEU A 279 -11.41 6.52 7.68
C LEU A 279 -10.88 5.92 8.97
N ALA A 280 -10.76 4.60 9.02
CA ALA A 280 -10.02 3.90 10.07
C ALA A 280 -9.10 2.84 9.47
N SER A 281 -7.83 2.87 9.85
CA SER A 281 -6.84 1.85 9.47
C SER A 281 -6.72 0.78 10.55
N ILE A 282 -7.03 1.07 11.81
CA ILE A 282 -7.20 0.04 12.86
C ILE A 282 -8.52 0.30 13.56
N PHE A 283 -9.37 -0.72 13.62
CA PHE A 283 -10.70 -0.59 14.21
C PHE A 283 -11.29 -1.95 14.59
N GLU A 284 -12.34 -1.94 15.40
CA GLU A 284 -12.92 -3.16 15.96
C GLU A 284 -14.44 -3.16 16.00
N GLY A 285 -15.04 -4.35 16.01
CA GLY A 285 -16.48 -4.50 16.15
C GLY A 285 -16.90 -5.94 16.39
N ARG A 286 -18.16 -6.11 16.75
CA ARG A 286 -18.83 -7.41 16.79
C ARG A 286 -19.38 -7.73 15.41
N VAL A 287 -19.30 -9.00 15.00
CA VAL A 287 -19.80 -9.48 13.70
C VAL A 287 -20.53 -10.79 13.94
N GLY A 288 -21.86 -10.76 13.84
CA GLY A 288 -22.68 -11.90 14.26
C GLY A 288 -22.45 -12.24 15.73
N ASN A 289 -21.97 -13.45 16.01
CA ASN A 289 -21.65 -13.88 17.37
C ASN A 289 -20.18 -13.61 17.77
N GLY A 290 -19.34 -13.22 16.82
CA GLY A 290 -17.88 -13.10 16.99
C GLY A 290 -17.40 -11.67 17.15
N LYS A 291 -16.08 -11.53 17.29
CA LYS A 291 -15.37 -10.24 17.45
C LYS A 291 -14.31 -10.10 16.38
N LEU A 292 -14.23 -8.93 15.75
CA LEU A 292 -13.31 -8.63 14.67
C LEU A 292 -12.45 -7.42 15.03
N LEU A 293 -11.13 -7.59 14.94
CA LEU A 293 -10.13 -6.51 14.97
C LEU A 293 -9.48 -6.42 13.58
N VAL A 294 -9.54 -5.25 12.97
CA VAL A 294 -9.06 -5.01 11.61
C VAL A 294 -7.80 -4.15 11.66
N CYS A 295 -6.79 -4.51 10.88
CA CYS A 295 -5.57 -3.74 10.69
C CYS A 295 -5.26 -3.58 9.20
N GLY A 296 -5.33 -2.35 8.69
CA GLY A 296 -5.04 -1.98 7.31
C GLY A 296 -3.55 -1.75 7.02
N TYR A 297 -2.65 -2.04 7.96
CA TYR A 297 -1.21 -2.02 7.75
C TYR A 297 -0.66 -3.42 7.44
N ASP A 298 0.43 -3.51 6.69
CA ASP A 298 1.10 -4.80 6.49
C ASP A 298 1.80 -5.22 7.77
N ILE A 299 1.17 -6.18 8.45
CA ILE A 299 1.66 -6.82 9.67
C ILE A 299 2.05 -8.29 9.43
N LEU A 300 2.22 -8.69 8.16
CA LEU A 300 2.61 -10.06 7.80
C LEU A 300 4.12 -10.25 7.75
N ASP A 301 4.88 -9.18 7.49
CA ASP A 301 6.34 -9.22 7.39
C ASP A 301 7.01 -9.27 8.78
N PRO A 302 7.60 -10.41 9.20
CA PRO A 302 8.30 -10.50 10.47
C PRO A 302 9.66 -9.79 10.45
N GLU A 303 10.21 -9.46 9.27
CA GLU A 303 11.51 -8.80 9.13
C GLU A 303 11.42 -7.28 9.36
N THR A 304 10.21 -6.73 9.43
CA THR A 304 9.96 -5.35 9.81
C THR A 304 9.61 -5.30 11.31
N PRO A 305 10.50 -4.78 12.19
CA PRO A 305 10.33 -4.90 13.64
C PRO A 305 9.08 -4.19 14.18
N GLU A 306 8.72 -3.03 13.62
CA GLU A 306 7.47 -2.33 13.94
C GLU A 306 6.22 -3.12 13.50
N ALA A 307 6.30 -3.90 12.42
CA ALA A 307 5.20 -4.74 11.95
C ALA A 307 5.01 -5.96 12.86
N ALA A 308 6.11 -6.59 13.27
CA ALA A 308 6.10 -7.67 14.24
C ALA A 308 5.57 -7.19 15.61
N ALA A 309 5.98 -6.01 16.08
CA ALA A 309 5.51 -5.42 17.33
C ALA A 309 4.02 -5.06 17.29
N LEU A 310 3.57 -4.40 16.22
CA LEU A 310 2.15 -4.07 16.04
C LEU A 310 1.31 -5.36 15.97
N ARG A 311 1.74 -6.38 15.21
CA ARG A 311 1.07 -7.68 15.17
C ARG A 311 0.93 -8.30 16.54
N ARG A 312 2.03 -8.37 17.30
CA ARG A 312 2.05 -8.93 18.66
C ARG A 312 1.07 -8.19 19.57
N SER A 313 1.13 -6.85 19.58
CA SER A 313 0.24 -6.00 20.38
C SER A 313 -1.24 -6.25 20.06
N LEU A 314 -1.60 -6.31 18.78
CA LEU A 314 -2.98 -6.58 18.36
C LEU A 314 -3.46 -8.00 18.72
N LEU A 315 -2.58 -9.00 18.64
CA LEU A 315 -2.89 -10.38 19.02
C LEU A 315 -3.07 -10.53 20.53
N ASP A 316 -2.21 -9.88 21.33
CA ASP A 316 -2.31 -9.90 22.80
C ASP A 316 -3.60 -9.23 23.26
N TYR A 317 -3.94 -8.09 22.67
CA TYR A 317 -5.20 -7.42 22.92
C TYR A 317 -6.40 -8.30 22.55
N ALA A 318 -6.42 -8.87 21.34
CA ALA A 318 -7.53 -9.72 20.90
C ALA A 318 -7.72 -10.97 21.78
N ALA A 319 -6.66 -11.47 22.41
CA ALA A 319 -6.69 -12.59 23.33
C ALA A 319 -7.08 -12.19 24.77
N SER A 320 -7.13 -10.90 25.10
CA SER A 320 -7.42 -10.42 26.45
C SER A 320 -8.91 -10.17 26.69
N GLU A 321 -9.29 -10.01 27.95
CA GLU A 321 -10.63 -9.59 28.35
C GLU A 321 -10.94 -8.13 27.98
N GLU A 322 -9.91 -7.32 27.71
CA GLU A 322 -10.08 -5.92 27.29
C GLU A 322 -10.61 -5.80 25.86
N PHE A 323 -10.49 -6.86 25.04
CA PHE A 323 -11.11 -6.89 23.72
C PHE A 323 -12.63 -7.11 23.81
N ALA A 324 -13.32 -6.01 24.05
CA ALA A 324 -14.77 -5.93 24.26
C ALA A 324 -15.41 -4.88 23.33
N PRO A 325 -15.40 -5.10 22.00
CA PRO A 325 -15.91 -4.13 21.04
C PRO A 325 -17.41 -3.87 21.25
N ALA A 326 -17.79 -2.58 21.22
CA ALA A 326 -19.16 -2.15 21.51
C ALA A 326 -20.06 -2.09 20.26
N HIS A 327 -19.49 -1.81 19.09
CA HIS A 327 -20.24 -1.59 17.85
C HIS A 327 -20.47 -2.90 17.09
N ASP A 328 -21.67 -3.07 16.52
CA ASP A 328 -22.01 -4.21 15.67
C ASP A 328 -21.87 -3.84 14.19
N PHE A 329 -21.11 -4.64 13.44
CA PHE A 329 -21.07 -4.58 11.99
C PHE A 329 -21.96 -5.67 11.38
N ASP A 330 -22.74 -5.27 10.39
CA ASP A 330 -23.45 -6.20 9.51
C ASP A 330 -22.45 -6.92 8.58
N PRO A 331 -22.41 -8.27 8.56
CA PRO A 331 -21.54 -9.03 7.66
C PRO A 331 -21.64 -8.63 6.20
N ALA A 332 -22.85 -8.34 5.69
CA ALA A 332 -23.03 -7.95 4.29
C ALA A 332 -22.39 -6.58 3.98
N THR A 333 -22.33 -5.70 4.97
CA THR A 333 -21.64 -4.41 4.87
C THR A 333 -20.12 -4.62 4.81
N LEU A 334 -19.57 -5.53 5.61
CA LEU A 334 -18.15 -5.87 5.59
C LEU A 334 -17.72 -6.57 4.30
N ASP A 335 -18.59 -7.38 3.70
CA ASP A 335 -18.37 -7.97 2.37
C ASP A 335 -18.13 -6.89 1.31
N GLY A 336 -18.94 -5.82 1.33
CA GLY A 336 -18.74 -4.66 0.47
C GLY A 336 -17.46 -3.89 0.80
N LEU A 337 -17.17 -3.69 2.08
CA LEU A 337 -16.02 -2.92 2.56
C LEU A 337 -14.69 -3.56 2.12
N PHE A 338 -14.55 -4.87 2.33
CA PHE A 338 -13.31 -5.61 2.06
C PHE A 338 -13.21 -6.17 0.64
N SER A 339 -14.28 -6.09 -0.16
CA SER A 339 -14.22 -6.46 -1.58
C SER A 339 -13.18 -5.63 -2.30
N VAL A 340 -12.25 -6.31 -2.98
CA VAL A 340 -11.24 -5.68 -3.84
C VAL A 340 -11.67 -5.90 -5.30
N PRO A 341 -12.18 -4.89 -6.00
CA PRO A 341 -12.57 -5.02 -7.41
C PRO A 341 -11.39 -5.42 -8.30
N GLU A 342 -10.15 -5.11 -7.88
CA GLU A 342 -8.92 -5.35 -8.62
C GLU A 342 -8.20 -6.67 -8.30
N LEU A 343 -8.57 -7.44 -7.27
CA LEU A 343 -7.91 -8.73 -6.96
C LEU A 343 -8.57 -9.94 -7.65
N ASN A 344 -9.63 -9.70 -8.42
CA ASN A 344 -10.13 -10.63 -9.44
C ASN A 344 -9.38 -10.45 -10.77
N LEU A 345 -8.06 -10.26 -10.75
CA LEU A 345 -7.27 -10.38 -11.98
C LEU A 345 -7.21 -11.86 -12.33
N PRO A 346 -7.65 -12.27 -13.52
CA PRO A 346 -7.51 -13.65 -13.96
C PRO A 346 -6.03 -14.07 -13.85
N LYS A 347 -5.75 -15.16 -13.13
CA LYS A 347 -4.41 -15.76 -13.09
C LYS A 347 -4.18 -16.53 -14.39
N LEU A 348 -2.94 -16.55 -14.87
CA LEU A 348 -2.56 -17.39 -16.00
C LEU A 348 -2.87 -18.86 -15.64
N PRO A 349 -3.72 -19.58 -16.40
CA PRO A 349 -4.03 -20.98 -16.09
C PRO A 349 -2.75 -21.83 -16.16
N GLU A 350 -2.56 -22.74 -15.21
CA GLU A 350 -1.31 -23.52 -15.07
C GLU A 350 -0.87 -24.21 -16.37
N ARG A 351 -1.81 -24.70 -17.19
CA ARG A 351 -1.52 -25.33 -18.48
C ARG A 351 -0.90 -24.40 -19.54
N PHE A 352 -0.85 -23.11 -19.28
CA PHE A 352 -0.30 -22.08 -20.17
C PHE A 352 0.87 -21.31 -19.53
N ASP A 353 1.48 -21.86 -18.48
CA ASP A 353 2.66 -21.29 -17.81
C ASP A 353 3.83 -20.96 -18.77
N LYS A 354 4.01 -21.78 -19.80
CA LYS A 354 5.02 -21.63 -20.85
C LYS A 354 4.55 -20.83 -22.07
N ALA A 355 3.37 -20.21 -22.03
CA ALA A 355 2.86 -19.47 -23.19
C ALA A 355 3.80 -18.32 -23.58
N ASP A 356 3.91 -18.09 -24.88
CA ASP A 356 4.48 -16.86 -25.44
C ASP A 356 3.42 -15.75 -25.53
N LEU A 357 2.15 -16.13 -25.64
CA LEU A 357 1.01 -15.22 -25.64
C LEU A 357 -0.14 -15.82 -24.84
N TYR A 358 -0.73 -15.06 -23.93
CA TYR A 358 -2.02 -15.36 -23.31
C TYR A 358 -2.82 -14.07 -23.13
N VAL A 359 -4.05 -14.05 -23.62
CA VAL A 359 -4.92 -12.87 -23.59
C VAL A 359 -6.33 -13.28 -23.15
N ASN A 360 -6.88 -12.56 -22.17
CA ASN A 360 -8.32 -12.51 -21.93
C ASN A 360 -8.92 -11.37 -22.78
N ALA A 361 -9.81 -11.75 -23.69
CA ALA A 361 -10.43 -10.84 -24.64
C ALA A 361 -11.38 -9.85 -23.95
N ALA A 362 -11.24 -8.56 -24.26
CA ALA A 362 -12.11 -7.46 -23.82
C ALA A 362 -12.27 -7.31 -22.29
N ALA A 363 -11.39 -7.90 -21.48
CA ALA A 363 -11.52 -7.97 -20.03
C ALA A 363 -11.39 -6.61 -19.32
N LYS A 364 -10.82 -5.60 -19.98
CA LYS A 364 -10.69 -4.21 -19.48
C LYS A 364 -11.71 -3.25 -20.11
N VAL A 365 -12.72 -3.75 -20.83
CA VAL A 365 -13.83 -2.89 -21.31
C VAL A 365 -14.45 -2.16 -20.11
N PRO A 366 -14.53 -0.81 -20.15
CA PRO A 366 -14.91 0.00 -18.99
C PRO A 366 -16.43 0.13 -18.79
N VAL A 367 -17.24 -0.17 -19.82
CA VAL A 367 -18.70 0.01 -19.79
C VAL A 367 -19.37 -1.31 -20.15
N GLU A 368 -20.09 -1.88 -19.20
CA GLU A 368 -20.85 -3.12 -19.42
C GLU A 368 -22.06 -2.90 -20.34
N GLY A 369 -22.42 -3.93 -21.12
CA GLY A 369 -23.62 -3.94 -21.95
C GLY A 369 -23.56 -3.04 -23.20
N ARG A 370 -22.37 -2.52 -23.55
CA ARG A 370 -22.16 -1.69 -24.74
C ARG A 370 -21.07 -2.29 -25.62
N ASN A 371 -21.38 -2.46 -26.90
CA ASN A 371 -20.37 -2.84 -27.89
C ASN A 371 -19.37 -1.69 -28.12
N MET A 372 -18.08 -2.01 -28.16
CA MET A 372 -16.99 -1.09 -28.46
C MET A 372 -16.17 -1.61 -29.64
N ASP A 373 -15.55 -0.73 -30.42
CA ASP A 373 -14.58 -1.17 -31.43
C ASP A 373 -13.39 -1.84 -30.74
N TRP A 374 -12.83 -2.89 -31.35
CA TRP A 374 -11.68 -3.59 -30.78
C TRP A 374 -10.51 -2.64 -30.57
N ALA A 375 -9.95 -2.67 -29.35
CA ALA A 375 -8.70 -2.01 -29.05
C ALA A 375 -7.89 -2.86 -28.08
N LYS A 376 -6.62 -3.13 -28.42
CA LYS A 376 -5.70 -3.93 -27.59
C LYS A 376 -5.62 -3.49 -26.12
N GLY A 377 -5.81 -2.20 -25.83
CA GLY A 377 -5.83 -1.68 -24.46
C GLY A 377 -7.03 -2.13 -23.60
N LEU A 378 -8.08 -2.64 -24.25
CA LEU A 378 -9.29 -3.21 -23.62
C LEU A 378 -9.11 -4.70 -23.31
N ASP A 379 -8.03 -5.31 -23.75
CA ASP A 379 -7.68 -6.70 -23.44
C ASP A 379 -6.87 -6.81 -22.14
N HIS A 380 -6.98 -7.95 -21.45
CA HIS A 380 -6.09 -8.28 -20.35
C HIS A 380 -5.06 -9.30 -20.81
N ILE A 381 -3.85 -8.82 -21.06
CA ILE A 381 -2.71 -9.63 -21.51
C ILE A 381 -2.00 -10.17 -20.26
N LEU A 382 -2.11 -11.47 -20.01
CA LEU A 382 -1.45 -12.14 -18.89
C LEU A 382 -0.04 -12.61 -19.25
N ARG A 383 0.23 -12.81 -20.54
CA ARG A 383 1.54 -13.22 -21.04
C ARG A 383 1.76 -12.67 -22.45
N GLN A 384 2.92 -12.07 -22.67
CA GLN A 384 3.38 -11.62 -23.99
C GLN A 384 4.91 -11.61 -23.98
N ALA A 385 5.52 -12.54 -24.71
CA ALA A 385 6.97 -12.62 -24.88
C ALA A 385 7.49 -11.51 -25.80
N ASP A 386 8.78 -11.19 -25.70
CA ASP A 386 9.41 -10.17 -26.54
C ASP A 386 9.27 -10.51 -28.03
N GLY A 387 8.81 -9.53 -28.81
CA GLY A 387 8.58 -9.68 -30.24
C GLY A 387 7.29 -10.42 -30.62
N VAL A 388 6.46 -10.82 -29.65
CA VAL A 388 5.17 -11.43 -29.89
C VAL A 388 4.06 -10.38 -29.83
N ASP A 389 3.13 -10.39 -30.77
CA ASP A 389 1.99 -9.47 -30.78
C ASP A 389 0.72 -10.07 -31.38
N TYR A 390 -0.40 -9.35 -31.35
CA TYR A 390 -1.64 -9.75 -32.02
C TYR A 390 -2.51 -8.56 -32.42
N THR A 391 -3.42 -8.81 -33.36
CA THR A 391 -4.52 -7.90 -33.73
C THR A 391 -5.81 -8.68 -33.98
N VAL A 392 -6.95 -8.03 -33.74
CA VAL A 392 -8.28 -8.63 -33.92
C VAL A 392 -9.14 -7.74 -34.80
N VAL A 393 -9.88 -8.37 -35.72
CA VAL A 393 -10.89 -7.73 -36.55
C VAL A 393 -12.20 -8.51 -36.36
N GLY A 394 -13.25 -7.80 -35.95
CA GLY A 394 -14.57 -8.35 -35.63
C GLY A 394 -15.64 -7.27 -35.57
N ASP A 395 -16.81 -7.62 -35.02
CA ASP A 395 -17.91 -6.66 -34.80
C ASP A 395 -17.68 -5.81 -33.53
N GLY A 396 -16.81 -6.26 -32.61
CA GLY A 396 -16.29 -5.46 -31.51
C GLY A 396 -15.92 -6.23 -30.25
N ASP A 397 -15.69 -5.46 -29.19
CA ASP A 397 -15.43 -5.91 -27.82
C ASP A 397 -16.72 -5.80 -26.99
N TRP A 398 -17.01 -6.84 -26.22
CA TRP A 398 -18.18 -6.90 -25.35
C TRP A 398 -17.79 -7.32 -23.94
N ARG A 399 -18.43 -6.70 -22.94
CA ARG A 399 -18.37 -7.12 -21.54
C ARG A 399 -19.74 -6.94 -20.88
N ASP A 400 -20.14 -7.91 -20.08
CA ASP A 400 -21.31 -7.83 -19.19
C ASP A 400 -21.01 -8.53 -17.85
N ALA A 401 -22.02 -8.63 -16.98
CA ALA A 401 -21.89 -9.25 -15.67
C ALA A 401 -21.46 -10.73 -15.69
N LYS A 402 -21.53 -11.43 -16.84
CA LYS A 402 -21.16 -12.84 -16.98
C LYS A 402 -19.78 -13.04 -17.59
N GLY A 403 -19.29 -12.12 -18.41
CA GLY A 403 -17.99 -12.28 -19.07
C GLY A 403 -17.66 -11.19 -20.08
N SER A 404 -16.50 -11.35 -20.73
CA SER A 404 -16.02 -10.48 -21.81
C SER A 404 -15.51 -11.30 -22.98
N ALA A 405 -15.66 -10.78 -24.21
CA ALA A 405 -15.19 -11.44 -25.41
C ALA A 405 -14.98 -10.46 -26.57
N TRP A 406 -14.10 -10.86 -27.50
CA TRP A 406 -14.17 -10.38 -28.87
C TRP A 406 -15.34 -11.08 -29.55
N HIS A 407 -16.21 -10.34 -30.22
CA HIS A 407 -17.35 -10.94 -30.90
C HIS A 407 -17.48 -10.48 -32.34
N GLY A 408 -18.06 -11.35 -33.16
CA GLY A 408 -18.46 -10.99 -34.49
C GLY A 408 -19.06 -12.14 -35.28
N ARG A 409 -19.83 -11.80 -36.31
CA ARG A 409 -20.29 -12.81 -37.28
C ARG A 409 -19.11 -13.42 -38.05
N LYS A 410 -18.08 -12.61 -38.30
CA LYS A 410 -16.78 -13.02 -38.81
C LYS A 410 -15.67 -12.38 -37.98
N LEU A 411 -14.84 -13.19 -37.35
CA LEU A 411 -13.68 -12.78 -36.56
C LEU A 411 -12.39 -13.17 -37.30
N THR A 412 -11.39 -12.31 -37.25
CA THR A 412 -10.02 -12.60 -37.69
C THR A 412 -9.05 -12.19 -36.60
N VAL A 413 -8.30 -13.15 -36.09
CA VAL A 413 -7.21 -12.91 -35.14
C VAL A 413 -5.89 -13.16 -35.87
N THR A 414 -5.05 -12.14 -35.94
CA THR A 414 -3.68 -12.27 -36.48
C THR A 414 -2.70 -12.22 -35.32
N ILE A 415 -1.93 -13.27 -35.13
CA ILE A 415 -0.85 -13.34 -34.13
C ILE A 415 0.48 -13.17 -34.85
N THR A 416 1.35 -12.35 -34.28
CA THR A 416 2.75 -12.21 -34.68
C THR A 416 3.58 -13.05 -33.70
N PRO A 417 3.91 -14.31 -34.00
CA PRO A 417 4.78 -15.14 -33.17
C PRO A 417 6.26 -14.80 -33.39
N ARG A 418 7.13 -15.39 -32.56
CA ARG A 418 8.57 -15.50 -32.87
C ARG A 418 8.76 -16.36 -34.13
N ALA A 419 9.65 -15.93 -35.02
CA ALA A 419 9.90 -16.64 -36.28
C ALA A 419 10.55 -18.02 -36.07
N GLY A 420 10.08 -19.02 -36.83
CA GLY A 420 10.67 -20.36 -36.86
C GLY A 420 10.38 -21.24 -35.64
N VAL A 421 9.35 -20.90 -34.87
CA VAL A 421 8.91 -21.62 -33.68
C VAL A 421 7.72 -22.52 -34.01
N ALA A 422 7.76 -23.79 -33.59
CA ALA A 422 6.58 -24.67 -33.61
C ALA A 422 5.83 -24.56 -32.28
N GLY A 423 4.58 -25.00 -32.22
CA GLY A 423 3.82 -24.94 -30.99
C GLY A 423 2.35 -25.28 -31.16
N LYS A 424 1.55 -24.75 -30.25
CA LYS A 424 0.11 -24.95 -30.22
C LYS A 424 -0.62 -23.63 -29.99
N LEU A 425 -1.59 -23.34 -30.85
CA LEU A 425 -2.55 -22.27 -30.65
C LEU A 425 -3.83 -22.82 -30.03
N SER A 426 -4.23 -22.29 -28.88
CA SER A 426 -5.47 -22.64 -28.20
C SER A 426 -6.39 -21.42 -28.19
N VAL A 427 -7.63 -21.58 -28.62
CA VAL A 427 -8.65 -20.51 -28.63
C VAL A 427 -9.90 -20.99 -27.90
N ARG A 428 -10.40 -20.18 -26.96
CA ARG A 428 -11.63 -20.47 -26.23
C ARG A 428 -12.80 -19.71 -26.84
N PHE A 429 -13.87 -20.45 -27.11
CA PHE A 429 -15.16 -19.90 -27.50
C PHE A 429 -16.17 -20.11 -26.38
N ASP A 430 -17.05 -19.13 -26.14
CA ASP A 430 -18.09 -19.23 -25.12
C ASP A 430 -19.47 -18.80 -25.65
N ASP A 431 -20.54 -19.37 -25.07
CA ASP A 431 -21.93 -19.00 -25.33
C ASP A 431 -22.71 -18.83 -24.01
N TRP A 432 -22.22 -17.96 -23.11
CA TRP A 432 -22.75 -17.80 -21.74
C TRP A 432 -24.17 -17.24 -21.64
N ASN A 433 -24.67 -16.63 -22.72
CA ASN A 433 -26.06 -16.18 -22.85
C ASN A 433 -26.93 -17.16 -23.65
N ARG A 434 -26.38 -18.31 -24.06
CA ARG A 434 -27.09 -19.45 -24.69
C ARG A 434 -27.85 -19.08 -25.97
N ASN A 435 -27.21 -18.29 -26.85
CA ASN A 435 -27.83 -17.91 -28.14
C ASN A 435 -27.60 -18.95 -29.25
N GLY A 436 -27.08 -20.13 -28.93
CA GLY A 436 -26.92 -21.23 -29.89
C GLY A 436 -25.85 -20.93 -30.92
N ARG A 437 -24.70 -20.41 -30.47
CA ARG A 437 -23.57 -20.06 -31.34
C ARG A 437 -22.90 -21.32 -31.85
N THR A 438 -22.84 -21.48 -33.17
CA THR A 438 -22.03 -22.50 -33.84
C THR A 438 -21.34 -21.86 -35.03
N GLY A 439 -20.26 -22.46 -35.53
CA GLY A 439 -19.49 -21.84 -36.59
C GLY A 439 -18.38 -22.71 -37.15
N VAL A 440 -17.58 -22.11 -38.04
CA VAL A 440 -16.38 -22.73 -38.58
C VAL A 440 -15.18 -21.89 -38.18
N VAL A 441 -14.16 -22.54 -37.64
CA VAL A 441 -12.88 -21.91 -37.29
C VAL A 441 -11.82 -22.45 -38.22
N THR A 442 -11.15 -21.56 -38.95
CA THR A 442 -10.09 -21.89 -39.91
C THR A 442 -8.78 -21.25 -39.48
N PHE A 443 -7.75 -22.08 -39.35
CA PHE A 443 -6.39 -21.70 -38.97
C PHE A 443 -5.40 -22.23 -39.99
N GLU A 444 -4.58 -21.38 -40.60
CA GLU A 444 -3.60 -21.78 -41.62
C GLU A 444 -4.18 -22.72 -42.70
N GLY A 445 -5.40 -22.38 -43.17
CA GLY A 445 -6.13 -23.14 -44.19
C GLY A 445 -6.81 -24.43 -43.72
N LYS A 446 -6.70 -24.81 -42.43
CA LYS A 446 -7.37 -25.97 -41.85
C LYS A 446 -8.62 -25.55 -41.07
N SER A 447 -9.78 -26.07 -41.47
CA SER A 447 -11.06 -25.75 -40.83
C SER A 447 -11.50 -26.80 -39.81
N ARG A 448 -12.14 -26.34 -38.74
CA ARG A 448 -12.83 -27.14 -37.72
C ARG A 448 -14.23 -26.58 -37.47
N GLU A 449 -15.17 -27.46 -37.17
CA GLU A 449 -16.52 -27.07 -36.74
C GLU A 449 -16.50 -26.73 -35.25
N LEU A 450 -17.18 -25.64 -34.88
CA LEU A 450 -17.49 -25.27 -33.51
C LEU A 450 -18.95 -25.63 -33.24
N GLY A 451 -19.15 -26.65 -32.40
CA GLY A 451 -20.47 -27.16 -32.02
C GLY A 451 -21.17 -26.29 -30.97
N ALA A 452 -22.15 -26.86 -30.26
CA ALA A 452 -22.79 -26.17 -29.13
C ALA A 452 -21.87 -26.19 -27.90
N HIS A 453 -21.61 -25.02 -27.29
CA HIS A 453 -20.57 -24.84 -26.26
C HIS A 453 -20.97 -23.82 -25.17
N THR A 454 -22.02 -24.11 -24.39
CA THR A 454 -22.54 -23.17 -23.38
C THR A 454 -21.64 -22.98 -22.16
N GLU A 455 -20.72 -23.91 -21.88
CA GLU A 455 -19.77 -23.85 -20.76
C GLU A 455 -18.34 -23.46 -21.20
N GLY A 456 -18.20 -23.05 -22.47
CA GLY A 456 -16.93 -22.76 -23.10
C GLY A 456 -16.27 -23.98 -23.72
N GLU A 457 -15.66 -23.81 -24.89
CA GLU A 457 -14.94 -24.86 -25.61
C GLU A 457 -13.58 -24.34 -26.08
N TRP A 458 -12.53 -25.12 -25.83
CA TRP A 458 -11.19 -24.85 -26.34
C TRP A 458 -10.96 -25.60 -27.65
N LEU A 459 -10.65 -24.86 -28.70
CA LEU A 459 -10.17 -25.41 -29.96
C LEU A 459 -8.65 -25.25 -30.04
N GLU A 460 -7.96 -26.36 -30.22
CA GLU A 460 -6.50 -26.42 -30.33
C GLU A 460 -6.03 -26.70 -31.75
N PHE A 461 -5.08 -25.90 -32.23
CA PHE A 461 -4.48 -26.01 -33.55
C PHE A 461 -2.97 -26.22 -33.42
N PRO A 462 -2.41 -27.27 -34.04
CA PRO A 462 -0.96 -27.44 -34.11
C PRO A 462 -0.37 -26.38 -35.04
N VAL A 463 0.77 -25.83 -34.64
CA VAL A 463 1.56 -24.83 -35.38
C VAL A 463 2.91 -25.45 -35.71
N ILE A 464 3.26 -25.56 -36.98
CA ILE A 464 4.59 -26.04 -37.40
C ILE A 464 5.53 -24.85 -37.64
N ARG A 465 6.84 -25.10 -37.70
CA ARG A 465 7.84 -24.03 -37.86
C ARG A 465 7.62 -23.22 -39.14
N GLU A 466 7.14 -23.87 -40.19
CA GLU A 466 6.83 -23.25 -41.47
C GLU A 466 5.73 -22.20 -41.35
N ASP A 467 4.74 -22.41 -40.46
CA ASP A 467 3.61 -21.50 -40.24
C ASP A 467 4.07 -20.18 -39.59
N THR A 468 5.18 -20.17 -38.85
CA THR A 468 5.66 -18.98 -38.13
C THR A 468 6.81 -18.26 -38.83
N ASN A 469 7.29 -18.78 -39.97
CA ASN A 469 8.44 -18.19 -40.68
C ASN A 469 8.16 -16.77 -41.21
N ASP A 470 6.92 -16.46 -41.57
CA ASP A 470 6.50 -15.12 -41.98
C ASP A 470 6.09 -14.23 -40.80
N SER A 471 6.24 -14.75 -39.57
CA SER A 471 5.81 -14.10 -38.32
C SER A 471 4.34 -13.72 -38.33
N ARG A 472 3.48 -14.53 -38.96
CA ARG A 472 2.05 -14.24 -39.05
C ARG A 472 1.19 -15.50 -39.05
N LEU A 473 0.54 -15.76 -37.91
CA LEU A 473 -0.49 -16.79 -37.80
C LEU A 473 -1.88 -16.17 -37.91
N ILE A 474 -2.73 -16.70 -38.78
CA ILE A 474 -4.08 -16.17 -39.03
C ILE A 474 -5.14 -17.20 -38.66
N LEU A 475 -5.97 -16.83 -37.68
CA LEU A 475 -7.19 -17.54 -37.33
C LEU A 475 -8.41 -16.75 -37.80
N THR A 476 -9.32 -17.42 -38.47
CA THR A 476 -10.62 -16.87 -38.87
C THR A 476 -11.74 -17.71 -38.27
N ALA A 477 -12.79 -17.08 -37.76
CA ALA A 477 -13.96 -17.76 -37.21
C ALA A 477 -15.24 -17.13 -37.76
N GLU A 478 -16.13 -17.95 -38.33
CA GLU A 478 -17.37 -17.49 -38.96
C GLU A 478 -18.59 -18.18 -38.36
N ALA A 479 -19.57 -17.40 -37.92
CA ALA A 479 -20.79 -17.89 -37.30
C ALA A 479 -21.73 -18.53 -38.33
N ARG A 480 -22.17 -19.77 -38.04
CA ARG A 480 -23.22 -20.47 -38.79
C ARG A 480 -24.60 -20.25 -38.18
N THR A 481 -24.70 -20.39 -36.86
CA THR A 481 -25.93 -20.15 -36.09
C THR A 481 -25.66 -19.19 -34.94
N GLY A 482 -26.74 -18.60 -34.42
CA GLY A 482 -26.63 -17.49 -33.46
C GLY A 482 -26.27 -16.16 -34.15
N PRO A 483 -26.22 -15.07 -33.36
CA PRO A 483 -25.96 -13.73 -33.91
C PRO A 483 -24.49 -13.50 -34.28
N ASN A 484 -23.56 -14.10 -33.54
CA ASN A 484 -22.11 -13.93 -33.66
C ASN A 484 -21.37 -15.12 -32.99
N LEU A 485 -20.04 -15.19 -33.11
CA LEU A 485 -19.18 -15.98 -32.23
C LEU A 485 -18.55 -15.09 -31.16
N MET A 486 -18.10 -15.68 -30.05
CA MET A 486 -17.43 -14.98 -28.94
C MET A 486 -16.14 -15.72 -28.60
N ILE A 487 -15.00 -15.04 -28.71
CA ILE A 487 -13.69 -15.54 -28.26
C ILE A 487 -13.37 -14.88 -26.92
N THR A 488 -13.15 -15.70 -25.89
CA THR A 488 -12.88 -15.26 -24.50
C THR A 488 -11.40 -15.27 -24.16
N ASP A 489 -10.68 -16.26 -24.69
CA ASP A 489 -9.28 -16.47 -24.40
C ASP A 489 -8.52 -16.94 -25.63
N ILE A 490 -7.25 -16.53 -25.74
CA ILE A 490 -6.31 -17.10 -26.70
C ILE A 490 -4.97 -17.34 -26.04
N ALA A 491 -4.33 -18.47 -26.37
CA ALA A 491 -3.02 -18.84 -25.87
C ALA A 491 -2.16 -19.44 -26.98
N PHE A 492 -0.94 -18.94 -27.17
CA PHE A 492 0.08 -19.57 -28.01
C PHE A 492 1.20 -20.11 -27.13
N VAL A 493 1.38 -21.43 -27.16
CA VAL A 493 2.43 -22.12 -26.39
C VAL A 493 3.45 -22.70 -27.37
N PRO A 494 4.71 -22.22 -27.36
CA PRO A 494 5.76 -22.78 -28.19
C PRO A 494 6.14 -24.19 -27.70
N GLU A 495 6.54 -25.05 -28.63
CA GLU A 495 7.23 -26.30 -28.33
C GLU A 495 8.75 -26.03 -28.29
N ASP A 496 9.40 -26.53 -27.24
CA ASP A 496 10.86 -26.42 -27.03
C ASP A 496 11.66 -27.21 -28.07
#